data_AF-A0A098VSA1-F1
#
_entry.id   AF-A0A098VSA1-F1
#
_cell.length_a   1.000
_cell.length_b   1.000
_cell.length_c   1.000
_cell.angle_alpha   90.00
_cell.angle_beta   90.00
_cell.angle_gamma   90.00
#
_symmetry.space_group_name_H-M   'P 1'
#
loop_
_entity.id
_entity.type
_entity.pdbx_description
1 polymer ?
#
loop_
_entity_poly.entity_id
_entity_poly.type
_entity_poly.pdbx_seq_one_letter_code
_entity_poly.pdbx_strand_id
1 'polypeptide(L)'
;MPQNEYIEEAIKKEGRRLDYAERKRKREARSPHVHAMAARETIGLKAKILNRQNRVEKIEIRKKIKAHEEKLSKTKKDVSGAVQKGALPSYLLDRAGAGSAENRSKVLSNMIKEKRKDKAGKWAVPLPKIK
;
A
#
# COMPACT_ATOMS: atom_id res chain seq x y z
N MET A 1 14.21 35.29 -15.99
CA MET A 1 14.25 33.82 -15.85
C MET A 1 14.78 33.26 -17.14
N PRO A 2 15.60 32.20 -17.11
CA PRO A 2 16.03 31.57 -18.35
C PRO A 2 14.81 30.98 -19.06
N GLN A 3 14.79 31.10 -20.39
CA GLN A 3 13.65 30.76 -21.23
C GLN A 3 13.77 29.32 -21.74
N ASN A 4 12.66 28.60 -21.81
CA ASN A 4 12.55 27.22 -22.30
C ASN A 4 13.45 26.20 -21.57
N GLU A 5 13.75 25.07 -22.23
CA GLU A 5 14.59 23.97 -21.75
C GLU A 5 16.06 24.14 -22.19
N TYR A 6 16.62 25.33 -21.97
CA TYR A 6 17.97 25.70 -22.41
C TYR A 6 19.07 24.72 -21.95
N ILE A 7 18.91 24.05 -20.80
CA ILE A 7 19.84 23.02 -20.31
C ILE A 7 19.80 21.76 -21.18
N GLU A 8 18.62 21.31 -21.58
CA GLU A 8 18.48 20.15 -22.46
C GLU A 8 18.99 20.46 -23.86
N GLU A 9 18.71 21.67 -24.36
CA GLU A 9 19.26 22.13 -25.63
C GLU A 9 20.79 22.18 -25.63
N ALA A 10 21.39 22.70 -24.56
CA ALA A 10 22.85 22.72 -24.41
C ALA A 10 23.42 21.29 -24.40
N ILE A 11 22.79 20.35 -23.68
CA ILE A 11 23.20 18.94 -23.69
C ILE A 11 23.05 18.30 -25.08
N LYS A 12 22.01 18.66 -25.85
CA LYS A 12 21.80 18.15 -27.22
C LYS A 12 22.82 18.73 -28.20
N LYS A 13 23.18 20.02 -28.06
CA LYS A 13 24.09 20.75 -28.95
C LYS A 13 25.56 20.47 -28.64
N GLU A 14 25.95 20.55 -27.38
CA GLU A 14 27.35 20.48 -26.91
C GLU A 14 27.68 19.15 -26.23
N GLY A 15 26.68 18.33 -25.94
CA GLY A 15 26.85 17.08 -25.23
C GLY A 15 26.95 17.26 -23.72
N ARG A 16 27.39 16.21 -23.03
CA ARG A 16 27.76 16.26 -21.61
C ARG A 16 29.28 16.30 -21.50
N ARG A 17 29.74 16.68 -20.31
CA ARG A 17 31.15 16.54 -19.93
C ARG A 17 31.66 15.12 -20.24
N LEU A 18 32.86 15.01 -20.81
CA LEU A 18 33.44 13.74 -21.27
C LEU A 18 33.47 12.64 -20.20
N ASP A 19 33.71 13.02 -18.93
CA ASP A 19 33.80 12.10 -17.79
C ASP A 19 32.42 11.79 -17.13
N TYR A 20 31.31 12.31 -17.65
CA TYR A 20 30.00 12.24 -17.01
C TYR A 20 29.55 10.80 -16.76
N ALA A 21 29.64 9.94 -17.79
CA ALA A 21 29.20 8.55 -17.72
C ALA A 21 30.02 7.76 -16.69
N GLU A 22 31.35 7.94 -16.69
CA GLU A 22 32.23 7.26 -15.74
C GLU A 22 31.98 7.70 -14.31
N ARG A 23 31.81 9.01 -14.07
CA ARG A 23 31.52 9.54 -12.73
C ARG A 23 30.18 9.04 -12.22
N LYS A 24 29.15 9.01 -13.07
CA LYS A 24 27.83 8.47 -12.73
C LYS A 24 27.91 7.00 -12.37
N ARG A 25 28.53 6.17 -13.21
CA ARG A 25 28.75 4.74 -12.96
C ARG A 25 29.50 4.50 -11.65
N LYS A 26 30.62 5.21 -11.43
CA LYS A 26 31.42 5.09 -10.20
C LYS A 26 30.64 5.55 -8.96
N ARG A 27 29.75 6.54 -9.09
CA ARG A 27 28.87 7.01 -8.00
C ARG A 27 27.80 5.95 -7.65
N GLU A 28 27.15 5.38 -8.65
CA GLU A 28 26.16 4.31 -8.47
C GLU A 28 26.80 3.07 -7.82
N ALA A 29 27.98 2.67 -8.30
CA ALA A 29 28.72 1.54 -7.74
C ALA A 29 29.13 1.75 -6.27
N ARG A 30 29.42 2.99 -5.85
CA ARG A 30 29.76 3.33 -4.46
C ARG A 30 28.53 3.54 -3.57
N SER A 31 27.36 3.78 -4.14
CA SER A 31 26.14 4.05 -3.37
C SER A 31 25.85 3.02 -2.27
N PRO A 32 25.96 1.69 -2.46
CA PRO A 32 25.69 0.73 -1.39
C PRO A 32 26.64 0.86 -0.20
N HIS A 33 27.93 1.10 -0.45
CA HIS A 33 28.92 1.31 0.62
C HIS A 33 28.66 2.61 1.38
N VAL A 34 28.31 3.67 0.67
CA VAL A 34 27.96 4.96 1.28
C VAL A 34 26.67 4.85 2.11
N HIS A 35 25.65 4.15 1.62
CA HIS A 35 24.41 3.91 2.38
C HIS A 35 24.67 3.08 3.63
N ALA A 36 25.49 2.03 3.55
CA ALA A 36 25.86 1.22 4.71
C ALA A 36 26.66 2.00 5.76
N MET A 37 27.60 2.84 5.32
CA MET A 37 28.36 3.75 6.17
C MET A 37 27.43 4.76 6.85
N ALA A 38 26.57 5.44 6.10
CA ALA A 38 25.60 6.40 6.64
C ALA A 38 24.67 5.75 7.68
N ALA A 39 24.21 4.52 7.46
CA ALA A 39 23.38 3.81 8.43
C ALA A 39 24.11 3.47 9.74
N ARG A 40 25.44 3.29 9.70
CA ARG A 40 26.28 2.99 10.88
C ARG A 40 26.68 4.26 11.65
N GLU A 41 27.00 5.32 10.93
CA GLU A 41 27.60 6.53 11.50
C GLU A 41 26.58 7.62 11.85
N THR A 42 25.37 7.60 11.27
CA THR A 42 24.36 8.60 11.60
C THR A 42 23.77 8.33 12.99
N ILE A 43 23.69 9.39 13.80
CA ILE A 43 23.22 9.33 15.19
C ILE A 43 22.02 10.28 15.39
N GLY A 44 21.22 10.02 16.42
CA GLY A 44 20.16 10.92 16.88
C GLY A 44 18.94 10.95 15.96
N LEU A 45 18.34 12.14 15.80
CA LEU A 45 17.12 12.33 15.01
C LEU A 45 17.32 11.98 13.53
N LYS A 46 18.50 12.28 12.97
CA LYS A 46 18.83 11.97 11.57
C LYS A 46 18.82 10.46 11.31
N ALA A 47 19.34 9.66 12.24
CA ALA A 47 19.30 8.20 12.17
C ALA A 47 17.87 7.66 12.18
N LYS A 48 16.99 8.24 13.02
CA LYS A 48 15.57 7.86 13.07
C LYS A 48 14.85 8.15 11.75
N ILE A 49 15.12 9.30 11.13
CA ILE A 49 14.57 9.68 9.82
C ILE A 49 15.07 8.74 8.73
N LEU A 50 16.39 8.49 8.67
CA LEU A 50 17.01 7.59 7.69
C LEU A 50 16.43 6.17 7.78
N ASN A 51 16.32 5.61 8.99
CA ASN A 51 15.74 4.28 9.19
C ASN A 51 14.26 4.21 8.80
N ARG A 52 13.49 5.29 9.03
CA ARG A 52 12.11 5.37 8.56
C ARG A 52 12.04 5.38 7.03
N GLN A 53 12.87 6.17 6.37
CA GLN A 53 12.96 6.22 4.90
C GLN A 53 13.31 4.83 4.32
N ASN A 54 14.38 4.21 4.82
CA ASN A 54 14.80 2.86 4.40
C ASN A 54 13.68 1.81 4.59
N ARG A 55 12.92 1.90 5.69
CA ARG A 55 11.78 1.00 5.94
C ARG A 55 10.67 1.19 4.91
N VAL A 56 10.33 2.43 4.59
CA VAL A 56 9.28 2.75 3.60
C VAL A 56 9.69 2.25 2.23
N GLU A 57 10.90 2.57 1.77
CA GLU A 57 11.44 2.11 0.48
C GLU A 57 11.43 0.57 0.37
N LYS A 58 11.83 -0.14 1.44
CA LYS A 58 11.81 -1.61 1.48
C LYS A 58 10.39 -2.17 1.34
N ILE A 59 9.40 -1.53 1.97
CA ILE A 59 8.00 -1.93 1.86
C ILE A 59 7.48 -1.69 0.44
N GLU A 60 7.80 -0.55 -0.15
CA GLU A 60 7.41 -0.21 -1.51
C GLU A 60 7.98 -1.20 -2.53
N ILE A 61 9.27 -1.52 -2.43
CA ILE A 61 9.93 -2.50 -3.29
C ILE A 61 9.26 -3.87 -3.16
N ARG A 62 9.03 -4.34 -1.92
CA ARG A 62 8.34 -5.61 -1.67
C ARG A 62 6.93 -5.65 -2.29
N LYS A 63 6.18 -4.56 -2.15
CA LYS A 63 4.84 -4.44 -2.76
C LYS A 63 4.91 -4.46 -4.28
N LYS A 64 5.88 -3.76 -4.89
CA LYS A 64 6.08 -3.74 -6.35
C LYS A 64 6.46 -5.11 -6.89
N ILE A 65 7.37 -5.83 -6.23
CA ILE A 65 7.75 -7.21 -6.59
C ILE A 65 6.53 -8.13 -6.50
N LYS A 66 5.82 -8.12 -5.36
CA LYS A 66 4.62 -8.93 -5.17
C LYS A 66 3.55 -8.64 -6.23
N ALA A 67 3.29 -7.37 -6.54
CA ALA A 67 2.32 -6.98 -7.56
C ALA A 67 2.74 -7.45 -8.97
N HIS A 68 4.04 -7.50 -9.27
CA HIS A 68 4.56 -8.03 -10.52
C HIS A 68 4.40 -9.56 -10.60
N GLU A 69 4.73 -10.29 -9.52
CA GLU A 69 4.55 -11.74 -9.41
C GLU A 69 3.06 -12.15 -9.52
N GLU A 70 2.16 -11.40 -8.88
CA GLU A 70 0.71 -11.61 -8.98
C GLU A 70 0.18 -11.36 -10.40
N LYS A 71 0.71 -10.37 -11.13
CA LYS A 71 0.33 -10.14 -12.54
C LYS A 71 0.76 -11.30 -13.44
N LEU A 72 1.95 -11.85 -13.23
CA LEU A 72 2.46 -12.99 -14.01
C LEU A 72 1.65 -14.27 -13.82
N SER A 73 1.06 -14.47 -12.63
CA SER A 73 0.33 -15.70 -12.28
C SER A 73 -1.16 -15.71 -12.66
N LYS A 74 -1.72 -14.59 -13.10
CA LYS A 74 -3.15 -14.45 -13.45
C LYS A 74 -3.56 -15.14 -14.75
N THR A 75 -2.64 -15.67 -15.54
CA THR A 75 -2.96 -16.44 -16.77
C THR A 75 -3.46 -17.86 -16.53
N LYS A 76 -3.59 -18.33 -15.26
CA LYS A 76 -3.97 -19.74 -14.98
C LYS A 76 -5.16 -19.97 -14.04
N LYS A 77 -5.91 -18.95 -13.61
CA LYS A 77 -6.94 -19.12 -12.56
C LYS A 77 -8.37 -18.75 -12.90
N ASP A 78 -8.69 -18.53 -14.17
CA ASP A 78 -10.08 -18.37 -14.59
C ASP A 78 -10.41 -19.45 -15.62
N VAL A 79 -10.96 -20.57 -15.14
CA VAL A 79 -12.09 -21.35 -15.70
C VAL A 79 -12.10 -22.71 -14.98
N SER A 80 -12.80 -22.81 -13.85
CA SER A 80 -13.53 -24.05 -13.48
C SER A 80 -14.42 -23.85 -12.24
N GLY A 81 -15.68 -23.52 -12.49
CA GLY A 81 -16.74 -24.53 -12.33
C GLY A 81 -17.37 -24.77 -10.96
N ALA A 82 -17.03 -24.06 -9.88
CA ALA A 82 -17.79 -24.20 -8.63
C ALA A 82 -18.11 -22.83 -8.01
N VAL A 83 -19.38 -22.43 -8.12
CA VAL A 83 -19.92 -21.26 -7.39
C VAL A 83 -19.67 -21.49 -5.90
N GLN A 84 -18.71 -20.74 -5.35
CA GLN A 84 -18.37 -20.76 -3.94
C GLN A 84 -19.63 -20.42 -3.12
N LYS A 85 -20.00 -21.26 -2.15
CA LYS A 85 -21.09 -20.99 -1.19
C LYS A 85 -20.83 -19.62 -0.54
N GLY A 86 -21.61 -18.60 -0.94
CA GLY A 86 -21.40 -17.20 -0.53
C GLY A 86 -21.39 -16.18 -1.68
N ALA A 87 -21.53 -16.61 -2.94
CA ALA A 87 -21.71 -15.69 -4.06
C ALA A 87 -23.01 -14.87 -3.91
N LEU A 88 -22.87 -13.55 -3.90
CA LEU A 88 -23.99 -12.60 -3.89
C LEU A 88 -24.14 -11.94 -5.26
N PRO A 89 -25.36 -11.54 -5.64
CA PRO A 89 -25.57 -10.67 -6.79
C PRO A 89 -24.74 -9.38 -6.66
N SER A 90 -24.25 -8.84 -7.80
CA SER A 90 -23.32 -7.70 -7.83
C SER A 90 -23.81 -6.47 -7.04
N TYR A 91 -25.11 -6.21 -7.06
CA TYR A 91 -25.76 -5.12 -6.33
C TYR A 91 -25.85 -5.30 -4.80
N LEU A 92 -25.44 -6.47 -4.28
CA LEU A 92 -25.41 -6.79 -2.85
C LEU A 92 -24.00 -7.01 -2.29
N LEU A 93 -22.95 -6.99 -3.13
CA LEU A 93 -21.57 -7.30 -2.73
C LEU A 93 -21.00 -6.31 -1.71
N ASP A 94 -21.23 -5.01 -1.91
CA ASP A 94 -20.68 -3.94 -1.05
C ASP A 94 -21.58 -3.61 0.14
N ARG A 95 -22.74 -4.25 0.25
CA ARG A 95 -23.61 -4.11 1.41
C ARG A 95 -23.12 -5.08 2.48
N ALA A 96 -22.45 -4.56 3.50
CA ALA A 96 -21.75 -5.26 4.60
C ALA A 96 -22.60 -6.24 5.46
N GLY A 97 -23.40 -7.12 4.86
CA GLY A 97 -24.22 -8.12 5.54
C GLY A 97 -25.16 -8.92 4.65
N ALA A 98 -25.08 -8.84 3.32
CA ALA A 98 -26.04 -9.53 2.44
C ALA A 98 -25.78 -11.05 2.27
N GLY A 99 -24.59 -11.55 2.62
CA GLY A 99 -24.18 -12.97 2.50
C GLY A 99 -24.82 -13.96 3.50
N SER A 100 -25.79 -13.49 4.27
CA SER A 100 -26.26 -14.12 5.50
C SER A 100 -27.77 -13.91 5.66
N ALA A 101 -28.56 -13.96 4.60
CA ALA A 101 -30.03 -13.87 4.76
C ALA A 101 -30.57 -15.05 5.59
N GLU A 102 -30.01 -16.25 5.41
CA GLU A 102 -30.40 -17.48 6.13
C GLU A 102 -29.86 -17.53 7.57
N ASN A 103 -28.67 -16.97 7.82
CA ASN A 103 -28.12 -16.84 9.18
C ASN A 103 -28.67 -15.61 9.92
N ARG A 104 -29.13 -14.57 9.21
CA ARG A 104 -29.82 -13.42 9.79
C ARG A 104 -31.08 -13.83 10.51
N SER A 105 -31.94 -14.71 10.00
CA SER A 105 -33.23 -14.98 10.66
C SER A 105 -33.07 -15.58 12.06
N LYS A 106 -32.14 -16.55 12.22
CA LYS A 106 -31.79 -17.16 13.50
C LYS A 106 -31.05 -16.20 14.42
N VAL A 107 -30.09 -15.44 13.88
CA VAL A 107 -29.36 -14.41 14.63
C VAL A 107 -30.28 -13.25 15.01
N LEU A 108 -31.24 -12.85 14.17
CA LEU A 108 -32.24 -11.81 14.42
C LEU A 108 -33.19 -12.22 15.54
N SER A 109 -33.59 -13.49 15.60
CA SER A 109 -34.46 -13.99 16.67
C SER A 109 -33.77 -13.95 18.03
N ASN A 110 -32.48 -14.33 18.10
CA ASN A 110 -31.68 -14.21 19.31
C ASN A 110 -31.33 -12.74 19.64
N MET A 111 -31.06 -11.93 18.62
CA MET A 111 -30.74 -10.51 18.76
C MET A 111 -31.97 -9.67 19.13
N ILE A 112 -33.19 -10.06 18.77
CA ILE A 112 -34.43 -9.43 19.27
C ILE A 112 -34.60 -9.71 20.76
N LYS A 113 -34.25 -10.92 21.22
CA LYS A 113 -34.25 -11.28 22.64
C LYS A 113 -33.21 -10.47 23.43
N GLU A 114 -32.00 -10.31 22.90
CA GLU A 114 -30.97 -9.45 23.50
C GLU A 114 -31.33 -7.96 23.42
N LYS A 115 -31.84 -7.48 22.29
CA LYS A 115 -32.26 -6.07 22.10
C LYS A 115 -33.46 -5.65 22.94
N ARG A 116 -34.29 -6.59 23.43
CA ARG A 116 -35.31 -6.32 24.45
C ARG A 116 -34.68 -6.14 25.83
N LYS A 117 -33.55 -6.81 26.11
CA LYS A 117 -32.73 -6.63 27.33
C LYS A 117 -31.88 -5.34 27.27
N ASP A 118 -31.37 -4.97 26.10
CA ASP A 118 -30.47 -3.82 25.87
C ASP A 118 -31.16 -2.51 25.43
N LYS A 119 -32.43 -2.29 25.77
CA LYS A 119 -33.26 -1.19 25.23
C LYS A 119 -32.67 0.23 25.45
N ALA A 120 -31.62 0.39 26.25
CA ALA A 120 -30.88 1.64 26.46
C ALA A 120 -29.75 1.94 25.45
N GLY A 121 -29.29 0.97 24.64
CA GLY A 121 -28.00 1.10 23.90
C GLY A 121 -28.04 1.42 22.40
N LYS A 122 -29.22 1.47 21.76
CA LYS A 122 -29.32 1.47 20.28
C LYS A 122 -29.04 2.81 19.59
N TRP A 123 -29.09 3.92 20.32
CA TRP A 123 -28.86 5.27 19.78
C TRP A 123 -27.54 5.87 20.27
N ALA A 124 -26.67 5.06 20.87
CA ALA A 124 -25.38 5.53 21.35
C ALA A 124 -24.41 5.76 20.18
N VAL A 125 -23.74 6.90 20.23
CA VAL A 125 -22.65 7.28 19.31
C VAL A 125 -21.44 6.34 19.56
N PRO A 126 -20.62 6.01 18.54
CA PRO A 126 -19.50 5.06 18.68
C PRO A 126 -18.55 5.32 19.86
N LEU A 127 -18.48 6.56 20.34
CA LEU A 127 -17.85 6.93 21.60
C LEU A 127 -18.84 7.78 22.41
N PRO A 128 -19.49 7.24 23.44
CA PRO A 128 -20.55 7.95 24.16
C PRO A 128 -20.01 8.96 25.19
N LYS A 129 -18.78 8.80 25.68
CA LYS A 129 -18.14 9.76 26.60
C LYS A 129 -16.63 9.78 26.38
N ILE A 130 -16.08 10.97 26.17
CA ILE A 130 -14.65 11.22 26.07
C ILE A 130 -14.17 11.69 27.44
N LYS A 131 -12.98 11.26 27.86
CA LYS A 131 -12.37 11.59 29.15
C LYS A 131 -11.77 12.99 29.13
#